data_AF-A0A8J4DM90-F1
#
_entry.id   AF-A0A8J4DM90-F1
#
_cell.length_a   1.000
_cell.length_b   1.000
_cell.length_c   1.000
_cell.angle_alpha   90.00
_cell.angle_beta   90.00
_cell.angle_gamma   90.00
#
_symmetry.space_group_name_H-M   'P 1'
#
loop_
_entity.id
_entity.type
_entity.pdbx_description
1 polymer ?
#
loop_
_entity_poly.entity_id
_entity_poly.type
_entity_poly.pdbx_seq_one_letter_code
_entity_poly.pdbx_strand_id
1 'polypeptide(L)'
;MVPPLGRADPGGGTAVRARASDAVTIRGGAMRSLMLLLVAVGVLTLGGCGAGGGSGPGDPEAPVSDASASRPAGPAGRGSVSGRVLGADGAPVAGALVQPSGVGDAPPVPELAVTTGVDGTYRWSLAPGTYQFTVTPAGGAPTEAGPVTVTAGDTVTLDVRLR
;
A
#
# COMPACT_ATOMS: atom_id res chain seq x y z
N MET A 1 72.05 5.34 8.84
CA MET A 1 72.18 5.12 7.38
C MET A 1 70.82 4.67 6.85
N VAL A 2 70.08 5.57 6.21
CA VAL A 2 68.81 5.31 5.49
C VAL A 2 68.81 6.22 4.26
N PRO A 3 68.84 5.68 3.02
CA PRO A 3 68.57 6.43 1.80
C PRO A 3 67.09 6.28 1.35
N PRO A 4 66.64 7.04 0.32
CA PRO A 4 65.34 7.71 0.32
C PRO A 4 64.29 7.12 -0.65
N LEU A 5 63.04 7.54 -0.49
CA LEU A 5 61.98 7.49 -1.51
C LEU A 5 61.38 8.91 -1.55
N GLY A 6 61.55 9.71 -2.60
CA GLY A 6 61.18 9.41 -3.98
C GLY A 6 59.88 10.16 -4.27
N ARG A 7 59.94 11.49 -4.44
CA ARG A 7 58.78 12.30 -4.89
C ARG A 7 58.78 12.35 -6.42
N ALA A 8 57.76 11.73 -7.01
CA ALA A 8 57.41 11.84 -8.41
C ALA A 8 56.49 13.06 -8.62
N ASP A 9 56.89 13.91 -9.56
CA ASP A 9 56.07 14.85 -10.34
C ASP A 9 55.63 14.10 -11.64
N PRO A 10 54.93 14.65 -12.65
CA PRO A 10 53.81 15.60 -12.77
C PRO A 10 52.62 15.03 -13.60
N GLY A 11 51.52 15.78 -13.68
CA GLY A 11 50.88 16.08 -14.98
C GLY A 11 49.61 15.33 -15.40
N GLY A 12 48.69 16.07 -16.04
CA GLY A 12 47.86 15.54 -17.12
C GLY A 12 46.36 15.86 -17.06
N GLY A 13 45.89 16.61 -18.07
CA GLY A 13 44.52 16.52 -18.60
C GLY A 13 43.55 17.60 -18.14
N THR A 14 43.55 18.82 -18.67
CA THR A 14 42.84 19.26 -19.90
C THR A 14 41.42 18.74 -20.09
N ALA A 15 40.58 19.67 -20.57
CA ALA A 15 39.41 19.48 -21.43
C ALA A 15 38.04 19.41 -20.73
N VAL A 16 36.93 20.01 -21.18
CA VAL A 16 36.60 21.04 -22.19
C VAL A 16 35.09 20.86 -22.42
N ARG A 17 34.32 21.97 -22.49
CA ARG A 17 33.03 22.12 -23.20
C ARG A 17 31.85 21.24 -22.73
N ALA A 18 30.58 21.52 -23.01
CA ALA A 18 29.85 22.69 -23.51
C ALA A 18 28.35 22.40 -23.29
N ARG A 19 27.59 23.50 -23.18
CA ARG A 19 26.29 23.77 -23.82
C ARG A 19 25.28 22.63 -23.96
N ALA A 20 24.14 22.86 -23.30
CA ALA A 20 22.79 22.95 -23.85
C ALA A 20 22.31 21.87 -24.83
N SER A 21 21.20 21.21 -24.48
CA SER A 21 20.19 20.78 -25.45
C SER A 21 18.85 20.57 -24.74
N ASP A 22 17.86 21.35 -25.18
CA ASP A 22 16.41 21.10 -25.27
C ASP A 22 15.67 20.52 -24.05
N ALA A 23 14.80 21.26 -23.36
CA ALA A 23 13.51 21.76 -23.85
C ALA A 23 12.60 20.67 -24.46
N VAL A 24 12.15 19.71 -23.63
CA VAL A 24 10.90 18.98 -23.94
C VAL A 24 9.71 19.91 -23.62
N THR A 25 9.40 20.76 -24.59
CA THR A 25 8.11 21.43 -24.72
C THR A 25 7.16 20.46 -25.41
N ILE A 26 6.35 19.72 -24.65
CA ILE A 26 5.11 19.16 -25.19
C ILE A 26 4.05 20.26 -25.10
N ARG A 27 3.95 21.01 -26.20
CA ARG A 27 2.77 21.82 -26.52
C ARG A 27 1.60 20.89 -26.85
N GLY A 28 0.44 21.21 -26.29
CA GLY A 28 -0.87 20.68 -26.67
C GLY A 28 -1.54 20.01 -25.48
N GLY A 29 -2.61 20.54 -24.91
CA GLY A 29 -3.46 21.65 -25.27
C GLY A 29 -4.70 21.54 -24.39
N ALA A 30 -5.08 22.66 -23.78
CA ALA A 30 -6.44 22.93 -23.32
C ALA A 30 -7.19 21.85 -22.51
N MET A 31 -6.87 21.71 -21.21
CA MET A 31 -7.94 21.56 -20.21
C MET A 31 -7.50 22.07 -18.84
N ARG A 32 -6.88 23.25 -18.82
CA ARG A 32 -6.91 24.08 -17.62
C ARG A 32 -8.37 24.45 -17.40
N SER A 33 -8.83 24.42 -16.15
CA SER A 33 -9.87 25.33 -15.65
C SER A 33 -11.34 24.88 -15.57
N LEU A 34 -11.71 23.60 -15.66
CA LEU A 34 -13.12 23.24 -15.42
C LEU A 34 -13.34 21.83 -14.86
N MET A 35 -12.95 21.59 -13.61
CA MET A 35 -13.68 20.63 -12.76
C MET A 35 -13.49 20.95 -11.26
N LEU A 36 -13.62 22.23 -10.93
CA LEU A 36 -14.02 22.64 -9.58
C LEU A 36 -15.44 22.10 -9.33
N LEU A 37 -15.71 21.61 -8.12
CA LEU A 37 -17.00 21.81 -7.42
C LEU A 37 -18.18 20.82 -7.62
N LEU A 38 -17.99 19.51 -7.89
CA LEU A 38 -19.16 18.61 -8.14
C LEU A 38 -19.20 17.23 -7.46
N VAL A 39 -18.71 17.04 -6.22
CA VAL A 39 -19.01 15.80 -5.45
C VAL A 39 -19.47 16.09 -4.01
N ALA A 40 -20.02 17.28 -3.76
CA ALA A 40 -20.46 17.68 -2.41
C ALA A 40 -22.00 17.71 -2.20
N VAL A 41 -22.85 17.44 -3.21
CA VAL A 41 -24.31 17.71 -3.08
C VAL A 41 -25.22 16.71 -3.82
N GLY A 42 -25.30 15.46 -3.35
CA GLY A 42 -26.37 14.53 -3.75
C GLY A 42 -26.08 13.14 -3.21
N VAL A 43 -26.78 12.62 -2.21
CA VAL A 43 -28.21 12.28 -2.22
C VAL A 43 -28.75 12.49 -0.79
N LEU A 44 -29.40 13.61 -0.52
CA LEU A 44 -30.87 13.77 -0.48
C LEU A 44 -31.61 12.65 0.27
N THR A 45 -31.82 12.91 1.56
CA THR A 45 -32.76 12.25 2.47
C THR A 45 -34.20 12.38 1.96
N LEU A 46 -34.77 11.30 1.45
CA LEU A 46 -36.22 11.05 1.45
C LEU A 46 -36.40 9.75 2.25
N GLY A 47 -37.06 9.75 3.41
CA GLY A 47 -38.48 10.07 3.50
C GLY A 47 -39.27 8.81 3.17
N GLY A 48 -39.43 7.92 4.15
CA GLY A 48 -40.13 6.65 3.96
C GLY A 48 -40.34 5.86 5.25
N CYS A 49 -40.99 6.45 6.26
CA CYS A 49 -41.68 5.66 7.27
C CYS A 49 -43.02 5.19 6.65
N GLY A 50 -43.00 4.03 6.01
CA GLY A 50 -44.21 3.30 5.65
C GLY A 50 -44.67 2.44 6.83
N ALA A 51 -45.65 2.93 7.58
CA ALA A 51 -46.45 2.12 8.49
C ALA A 51 -47.71 1.62 7.75
N GLY A 52 -48.03 0.34 7.93
CA GLY A 52 -49.25 -0.32 7.44
C GLY A 52 -48.97 -1.28 6.28
N GLY A 53 -49.42 -2.52 6.26
CA GLY A 53 -50.26 -3.32 7.16
C GLY A 53 -50.52 -4.66 6.47
N GLY A 54 -50.85 -5.72 7.23
CA GLY A 54 -51.29 -6.98 6.66
C GLY A 54 -50.96 -8.21 7.50
N SER A 55 -51.59 -8.35 8.67
CA SER A 55 -51.66 -9.64 9.36
C SER A 55 -52.79 -10.46 8.72
N GLY A 56 -52.46 -11.20 7.66
CA GLY A 56 -53.34 -12.25 7.12
C GLY A 56 -53.13 -13.56 7.91
N PRO A 57 -54.17 -14.25 8.37
CA PRO A 57 -54.03 -15.56 8.97
C PRO A 57 -54.07 -16.63 7.86
N GLY A 58 -52.94 -17.33 7.69
CA GLY A 58 -52.91 -18.63 7.02
C GLY A 58 -52.01 -18.68 5.79
N ASP A 59 -50.75 -19.06 6.00
CA ASP A 59 -49.95 -19.85 5.05
C ASP A 59 -48.87 -20.60 5.85
N PRO A 60 -49.02 -21.91 6.12
CA PRO A 60 -47.96 -22.73 6.72
C PRO A 60 -46.97 -23.20 5.64
N GLU A 61 -46.32 -22.27 4.96
CA GLU A 61 -45.03 -22.49 4.27
C GLU A 61 -44.28 -21.16 4.22
N ALA A 62 -43.89 -20.65 5.39
CA ALA A 62 -42.78 -19.72 5.43
C ALA A 62 -41.56 -20.46 4.84
N PRO A 63 -40.86 -19.91 3.83
CA PRO A 63 -39.60 -20.50 3.40
C PRO A 63 -38.69 -20.50 4.63
N VAL A 64 -38.35 -21.71 5.11
CA VAL A 64 -37.39 -21.92 6.18
C VAL A 64 -36.06 -21.33 5.73
N SER A 65 -35.85 -20.06 6.04
CA SER A 65 -34.52 -19.46 6.02
C SER A 65 -33.79 -19.93 7.27
N ASP A 66 -33.70 -21.25 7.45
CA ASP A 66 -32.71 -21.93 8.27
C ASP A 66 -31.34 -21.93 7.57
N ALA A 67 -31.05 -20.88 6.82
CA ALA A 67 -29.70 -20.40 6.69
C ALA A 67 -29.34 -19.61 7.96
N SER A 68 -29.42 -20.31 9.10
CA SER A 68 -28.27 -20.33 10.00
C SER A 68 -27.10 -20.87 9.19
N ALA A 69 -26.63 -20.07 8.24
CA ALA A 69 -25.29 -20.14 7.77
C ALA A 69 -24.46 -19.75 8.98
N SER A 70 -24.22 -20.71 9.87
CA SER A 70 -22.86 -21.01 10.26
C SER A 70 -22.10 -21.07 8.95
N ARG A 71 -21.68 -19.89 8.44
CA ARG A 71 -20.82 -19.78 7.27
C ARG A 71 -19.72 -20.78 7.59
N PRO A 72 -19.51 -21.82 6.78
CA PRO A 72 -18.40 -22.73 7.01
C PRO A 72 -17.22 -21.82 7.27
N ALA A 73 -16.58 -21.94 8.44
CA ALA A 73 -15.44 -21.12 8.78
C ALA A 73 -14.51 -21.26 7.58
N GLY A 74 -14.46 -20.22 6.75
CA GLY A 74 -13.66 -20.24 5.53
C GLY A 74 -12.25 -20.64 5.92
N PRO A 75 -11.50 -21.31 5.03
CA PRO A 75 -10.19 -21.90 5.35
C PRO A 75 -9.43 -20.96 6.28
N ALA A 76 -9.20 -21.42 7.53
CA ALA A 76 -8.73 -20.65 8.69
C ALA A 76 -8.42 -19.18 8.34
N GLY A 77 -9.41 -18.32 8.56
CA GLY A 77 -9.49 -17.00 7.93
C GLY A 77 -8.15 -16.26 7.88
N ARG A 78 -7.76 -15.79 6.71
CA ARG A 78 -6.61 -14.88 6.58
C ARG A 78 -6.97 -13.52 7.15
N GLY A 79 -6.01 -12.85 7.76
CA GLY A 79 -6.12 -11.41 8.02
C GLY A 79 -5.55 -10.62 6.84
N SER A 80 -5.80 -9.32 6.82
CA SER A 80 -5.25 -8.42 5.81
C SER A 80 -4.40 -7.34 6.45
N VAL A 81 -3.28 -7.01 5.82
CA VAL A 81 -2.46 -5.85 6.16
C VAL A 81 -2.50 -4.91 4.98
N SER A 82 -2.82 -3.64 5.21
CA SER A 82 -2.85 -2.62 4.18
C SER A 82 -2.24 -1.34 4.68
N GLY A 83 -1.75 -0.49 3.79
CA GLY A 83 -1.25 0.82 4.19
C GLY A 83 -0.60 1.55 3.04
N ARG A 84 0.14 2.60 3.39
CA ARG A 84 0.92 3.41 2.45
C ARG A 84 2.38 3.48 2.85
N VAL A 85 3.23 3.50 1.84
CA VAL A 85 4.65 3.82 1.98
C VAL A 85 4.86 5.25 1.51
N LEU A 86 5.39 6.08 2.41
CA LEU A 86 5.67 7.48 2.19
C LEU A 86 7.17 7.74 2.31
N GLY A 87 7.69 8.65 1.49
CA GLY A 87 9.04 9.17 1.59
C GLY A 87 9.20 10.11 2.78
N ALA A 88 10.44 10.54 3.02
CA ALA A 88 10.76 11.51 4.08
C ALA A 88 10.08 12.88 3.85
N ASP A 89 9.80 13.23 2.60
CA ASP A 89 9.05 14.41 2.16
C ASP A 89 7.53 14.25 2.28
N GLY A 90 7.05 13.06 2.66
CA GLY A 90 5.63 12.73 2.72
C GLY A 90 5.02 12.35 1.37
N ALA A 91 5.80 12.29 0.29
CA ALA A 91 5.32 11.84 -1.01
C ALA A 91 5.08 10.32 -1.02
N PRO A 92 4.08 9.81 -1.75
CA PRO A 92 3.89 8.37 -1.91
C PRO A 92 5.05 7.73 -2.67
N VAL A 93 5.50 6.56 -2.21
CA VAL A 93 6.60 5.82 -2.83
C VAL A 93 6.05 4.62 -3.58
N ALA A 94 6.07 4.72 -4.91
CA ALA A 94 5.70 3.64 -5.81
C ALA A 94 6.85 2.64 -6.00
N GLY A 95 6.52 1.38 -6.26
CA GLY A 95 7.53 0.38 -6.60
C GLY A 95 8.39 -0.09 -5.41
N ALA A 96 8.02 0.24 -4.18
CA ALA A 96 8.71 -0.26 -2.99
C ALA A 96 8.32 -1.71 -2.72
N LEU A 97 9.30 -2.54 -2.39
CA LEU A 97 9.11 -3.92 -1.99
C LEU A 97 8.80 -3.97 -0.50
N VAL A 98 7.59 -4.40 -0.15
CA VAL A 98 7.18 -4.73 1.20
C VAL A 98 7.40 -6.22 1.40
N GLN A 99 8.04 -6.64 2.50
CA GLN A 99 8.36 -8.03 2.78
C GLN A 99 8.09 -8.36 4.25
N PRO A 100 7.10 -9.21 4.57
CA PRO A 100 6.88 -9.70 5.91
C PRO A 100 7.80 -10.89 6.21
N SER A 101 8.29 -10.93 7.44
CA SER A 101 9.01 -12.05 8.03
C SER A 101 8.24 -12.49 9.27
N GLY A 102 7.93 -13.79 9.35
CA GLY A 102 7.26 -14.36 10.52
C GLY A 102 8.15 -14.25 11.76
N VAL A 103 7.57 -13.87 12.89
CA VAL A 103 8.25 -13.82 14.19
C VAL A 103 7.67 -14.92 15.08
N GLY A 104 8.53 -15.71 15.73
CA GLY A 104 8.11 -16.83 16.59
C GLY A 104 7.43 -17.95 15.79
N ASP A 105 6.22 -18.33 16.19
CA ASP A 105 5.45 -19.43 15.60
C ASP A 105 4.62 -19.03 14.36
N ALA A 106 4.88 -17.85 13.79
CA ALA A 106 4.14 -17.36 12.64
C ALA A 106 4.33 -18.29 11.41
N PRO A 107 3.25 -18.63 10.67
CA PRO A 107 3.36 -19.48 9.48
C PRO A 107 4.22 -18.84 8.39
N PRO A 108 4.84 -19.66 7.51
CA PRO A 108 5.59 -19.15 6.38
C PRO A 108 4.71 -18.30 5.46
N VAL A 109 5.27 -17.21 4.96
CA VAL A 109 4.56 -16.29 4.06
C VAL A 109 4.56 -16.91 2.65
N PRO A 110 3.39 -16.98 1.97
CA PRO A 110 3.29 -17.60 0.65
C PRO A 110 3.98 -16.79 -0.47
N GLU A 111 4.11 -15.48 -0.29
CA GLU A 111 4.72 -14.54 -1.23
C GLU A 111 5.96 -13.89 -0.62
N LEU A 112 7.00 -13.67 -1.42
CA LEU A 112 8.27 -13.11 -0.93
C LEU A 112 8.23 -11.59 -0.72
N ALA A 113 7.42 -10.89 -1.52
CA ALA A 113 7.28 -9.43 -1.53
C ALA A 113 5.97 -8.97 -2.19
N VAL A 114 5.42 -7.84 -1.76
CA VAL A 114 4.39 -7.07 -2.47
C VAL A 114 4.99 -5.73 -2.89
N THR A 115 4.68 -5.29 -4.10
CA THR A 115 5.14 -3.98 -4.62
C THR A 115 4.09 -2.91 -4.37
N THR A 116 4.49 -1.73 -3.88
CA THR A 116 3.57 -0.60 -3.70
C THR A 116 3.09 -0.03 -5.02
N GLY A 117 1.82 0.40 -5.06
CA GLY A 117 1.21 1.09 -6.19
C GLY A 117 1.73 2.52 -6.37
N VAL A 118 1.27 3.19 -7.43
CA VAL A 118 1.67 4.57 -7.78
C VAL A 118 1.33 5.61 -6.71
N ASP A 119 0.34 5.32 -5.87
CA ASP A 119 -0.10 6.11 -4.72
C ASP A 119 0.55 5.66 -3.40
N GLY A 120 1.57 4.80 -3.48
CA GLY A 120 2.29 4.23 -2.36
C GLY A 120 1.50 3.17 -1.60
N THR A 121 0.29 2.81 -2.05
CA THR A 121 -0.53 1.84 -1.32
C THR A 121 -0.04 0.41 -1.53
N TYR A 122 -0.29 -0.44 -0.52
CA TYR A 122 -0.14 -1.88 -0.62
C TYR A 122 -1.23 -2.58 0.18
N ARG A 123 -1.49 -3.84 -0.17
CA ARG A 123 -2.39 -4.73 0.55
C ARG A 123 -1.87 -6.16 0.45
N TRP A 124 -1.93 -6.87 1.57
CA TRP A 124 -1.53 -8.27 1.66
C TRP A 124 -2.53 -9.06 2.49
N SER A 125 -2.79 -10.31 2.10
CA SER A 125 -3.55 -11.27 2.91
C SER A 125 -2.62 -12.33 3.50
N LEU A 126 -2.44 -12.30 4.83
CA LEU A 126 -1.54 -13.17 5.57
C LEU A 126 -2.33 -14.15 6.44
N ALA A 127 -1.72 -15.29 6.76
CA ALA A 127 -2.26 -16.15 7.80
C ALA A 127 -2.20 -15.41 9.15
N PRO A 128 -3.03 -15.78 10.14
CA PRO A 128 -2.91 -15.22 11.47
C PRO A 128 -1.53 -15.51 12.06
N GLY A 129 -0.92 -14.49 12.68
CA GLY A 129 0.45 -14.57 13.19
C GLY A 129 1.07 -13.19 13.38
N THR A 130 2.26 -13.15 13.97
CA THR A 130 3.03 -11.92 14.17
C THR A 130 4.11 -11.81 13.12
N TYR A 131 4.16 -10.66 12.44
CA TYR A 131 5.08 -10.42 11.33
C TYR A 131 5.88 -9.15 11.54
N GLN A 132 7.18 -9.19 11.22
CA GLN A 132 8.03 -8.01 11.07
C GLN A 132 8.14 -7.68 9.58
N PHE A 133 7.84 -6.44 9.21
CA PHE A 133 7.88 -5.99 7.82
C PHE A 133 9.19 -5.27 7.53
N THR A 134 9.73 -5.49 6.33
CA THR A 134 10.84 -4.74 5.77
C THR A 134 10.37 -4.12 4.47
N VAL A 135 10.51 -2.80 4.35
CA VAL A 135 10.13 -2.02 3.17
C VAL A 135 11.38 -1.49 2.50
N THR A 136 11.61 -1.88 1.24
CA THR A 136 12.77 -1.45 0.46
C THR A 136 12.30 -0.65 -0.75
N PRO A 137 12.55 0.67 -0.81
CA PRO A 137 12.27 1.46 -2.01
C PRO A 137 13.17 1.04 -3.17
N ALA A 138 12.75 1.33 -4.40
CA ALA A 138 13.56 1.10 -5.58
C ALA A 138 14.89 1.87 -5.49
N GLY A 139 16.00 1.13 -5.34
CA GLY A 139 17.35 1.70 -5.26
C GLY A 139 17.72 2.39 -3.93
N GLY A 140 16.92 2.22 -2.88
CA GLY A 140 17.22 2.78 -1.54
C GLY A 140 17.44 1.71 -0.48
N ALA A 141 17.57 2.15 0.77
CA ALA A 141 17.85 1.28 1.91
C ALA A 141 16.56 0.66 2.49
N PRO A 142 16.62 -0.60 2.97
CA PRO A 142 15.50 -1.23 3.66
C PRO A 142 15.17 -0.50 4.97
N THR A 143 13.88 -0.35 5.25
CA THR A 143 13.33 0.19 6.50
C THR A 143 12.46 -0.87 7.17
N GLU A 144 12.73 -1.18 8.43
CA GLU A 144 11.90 -2.10 9.19
C GLU A 144 10.64 -1.41 9.75
N ALA A 145 9.53 -2.15 9.78
CA ALA A 145 8.24 -1.73 10.29
C ALA A 145 7.55 -2.90 11.02
N GLY A 146 7.04 -2.66 12.23
CA GLY A 146 6.42 -3.69 13.07
C GLY A 146 7.19 -3.94 14.39
N PRO A 147 6.85 -5.02 15.13
CA PRO A 147 6.03 -6.15 14.69
C PRO A 147 4.53 -5.84 14.60
N VAL A 148 3.83 -6.57 13.73
CA VAL A 148 2.38 -6.46 13.52
C VAL A 148 1.71 -7.81 13.71
N THR A 149 0.70 -7.86 14.56
CA THR A 149 -0.13 -9.05 14.78
C THR A 149 -1.30 -9.04 13.80
N VAL A 150 -1.42 -10.11 13.02
CA VAL A 150 -2.51 -10.35 12.08
C VAL A 150 -3.46 -11.37 12.68
N THR A 151 -4.74 -11.03 12.75
CA THR A 151 -5.82 -11.92 13.20
C THR A 151 -6.72 -12.28 12.02
N ALA A 152 -7.31 -13.47 12.06
CA ALA A 152 -8.23 -13.95 11.02
C ALA A 152 -9.42 -13.00 10.83
N GLY A 153 -9.68 -12.58 9.60
CA GLY A 153 -10.82 -11.71 9.27
C GLY A 153 -10.60 -10.21 9.55
N ASP A 154 -9.55 -9.85 10.29
CA ASP A 154 -9.24 -8.46 10.59
C ASP A 154 -8.43 -7.81 9.46
N THR A 155 -8.54 -6.48 9.36
CA THR A 155 -7.66 -5.66 8.52
C THR A 155 -6.86 -4.72 9.41
N VAL A 156 -5.53 -4.83 9.33
CA VAL A 156 -4.58 -3.99 10.05
C VAL A 156 -4.00 -2.94 9.12
N THR A 157 -3.98 -1.69 9.57
CA THR A 157 -3.34 -0.59 8.83
C THR A 157 -1.90 -0.41 9.28
N LEU A 158 -0.94 -0.47 8.34
CA LEU A 158 0.48 -0.23 8.58
C LEU A 158 1.02 0.78 7.57
N ASP A 159 1.10 2.04 7.97
CA ASP A 159 1.76 3.08 7.18
C ASP A 159 3.25 3.15 7.54
N VAL A 160 4.11 3.26 6.53
CA VAL A 160 5.56 3.26 6.68
C VAL A 160 6.14 4.53 6.10
N ARG A 161 7.03 5.19 6.86
CA ARG A 161 7.82 6.32 6.39
C ARG A 161 9.27 5.91 6.21
N LEU A 162 9.77 6.07 4.99
CA LEU A 162 11.17 5.87 4.66
C LEU A 162 12.00 7.08 5.14
N ARG A 163 13.25 6.83 5.53
CA ARG A 163 14.17 7.85 6.06
C ARG A 163 15.33 8.11 5.12
#